data_AF-A0A954Q3V0-F1
#
_entry.id   AF-A0A954Q3V0-F1
#
_cell.length_a   1.000
_cell.length_b   1.000
_cell.length_c   1.000
_cell.angle_alpha   90.00
_cell.angle_beta   90.00
_cell.angle_gamma   90.00
#
_symmetry.space_group_name_H-M   'P 1'
#
loop_
_entity.id
_entity.type
_entity.pdbx_description
1 polymer ?
#
loop_
_entity_poly.entity_id
_entity_poly.type
_entity_poly.pdbx_seq_one_letter_code
_entity_poly.pdbx_strand_id
1 'polypeptide(L)' 'MANAHSGFWVDGEEIYADTLRQERDERIAELGKRQELATSTTERDQLADELKQVHETYKKKLAEMRWLLF' A
#
# COMPACT_ATOMS: atom_id res chain seq x y z
N MET A 1 38.20 -15.09 -15.71
CA MET A 1 37.17 -14.16 -16.24
C MET A 1 35.89 -14.47 -15.49
N ALA A 2 35.51 -13.61 -14.55
CA ALA A 2 34.37 -13.83 -13.67
C ALA A 2 33.06 -13.55 -14.41
N ASN A 3 32.14 -14.50 -14.34
CA ASN A 3 30.83 -14.45 -14.96
C ASN A 3 29.92 -13.58 -14.08
N ALA A 4 29.70 -12.32 -14.46
CA ALA A 4 28.78 -11.42 -13.79
C ALA A 4 27.36 -11.70 -14.30
N HIS A 5 26.69 -12.67 -13.69
CA HIS A 5 25.26 -12.88 -13.86
C HIS A 5 24.53 -12.46 -12.58
N SER A 6 23.42 -11.75 -12.75
CA SER A 6 22.30 -11.64 -11.81
C SER A 6 22.46 -10.68 -10.62
N GLY A 7 22.21 -9.39 -10.85
CA GLY A 7 21.90 -8.41 -9.80
C GLY A 7 20.80 -7.39 -10.14
N PHE A 8 20.23 -7.44 -11.36
CA PHE A 8 19.41 -6.34 -11.88
C PHE A 8 17.91 -6.41 -11.52
N TRP A 9 17.46 -7.47 -10.84
CA TRP A 9 16.02 -7.69 -10.55
C TRP A 9 15.61 -7.36 -9.11
N VAL A 10 16.54 -7.05 -8.21
CA VAL A 10 16.23 -6.78 -6.80
C VAL A 10 15.79 -5.32 -6.58
N ASP A 11 16.35 -4.36 -7.33
CA ASP A 11 16.06 -2.93 -7.14
C ASP A 11 14.63 -2.55 -7.56
N GLY A 12 14.08 -3.15 -8.62
CA GLY A 12 12.75 -2.81 -9.12
C GLY A 12 11.59 -3.23 -8.19
N GLU A 13 11.77 -4.33 -7.46
CA GLU A 13 10.74 -4.87 -6.56
C GLU A 13 10.70 -4.14 -5.21
N GLU A 14 11.86 -3.74 -4.68
CA GLU A 14 11.94 -2.91 -3.47
C GLU A 14 11.35 -1.50 -3.73
N ILE A 15 11.69 -0.91 -4.88
CA ILE A 15 11.10 0.38 -5.31
C ILE A 15 9.57 0.27 -5.45
N TYR A 16 9.06 -0.84 -6.00
CA TYR A 16 7.60 -1.01 -6.14
C TYR A 16 6.90 -1.21 -4.80
N ALA A 17 7.48 -1.99 -3.88
CA ALA A 17 6.94 -2.17 -2.54
C ALA A 17 6.92 -0.85 -1.75
N ASP A 18 7.96 -0.03 -1.87
CA ASP A 18 8.02 1.29 -1.24
C ASP A 18 7.05 2.29 -1.87
N THR A 19 6.87 2.24 -3.19
CA THR A 19 5.84 3.04 -3.89
C THR A 19 4.44 2.68 -3.38
N LEU A 20 4.12 1.39 -3.24
CA LEU A 20 2.84 0.96 -2.68
C LEU A 20 2.64 1.37 -1.22
N ARG A 21 3.71 1.36 -0.41
CA ARG A 21 3.65 1.83 0.99
C ARG A 21 3.38 3.33 1.04
N GLN A 22 4.07 4.11 0.20
CA GLN A 22 3.89 5.55 0.11
C GLN A 22 2.45 5.90 -0.30
N GLU A 23 1.92 5.29 -1.36
CA GLU A 23 0.52 5.51 -1.80
C GLU A 23 -0.49 5.16 -0.71
N ARG A 24 -0.26 4.06 0.03
CA ARG A 24 -1.12 3.67 1.15
C ARG A 24 -1.12 4.75 2.22
N ASP A 25 0.05 5.26 2.59
CA ASP A 25 0.19 6.23 3.67
C ASP A 25 -0.40 7.60 3.29
N GLU A 26 -0.22 8.03 2.05
CA GLU A 26 -0.87 9.24 1.51
C GLU A 26 -2.40 9.11 1.55
N ARG A 27 -2.93 7.95 1.16
CA ARG A 27 -4.37 7.70 1.13
C ARG A 27 -4.98 7.55 2.53
N ILE A 28 -4.26 6.95 3.47
CA ILE A 28 -4.64 6.92 4.89
C ILE A 28 -4.65 8.35 5.46
N ALA A 29 -3.64 9.17 5.16
CA ALA A 29 -3.58 10.55 5.61
C ALA A 29 -4.72 11.40 5.03
N GLU A 30 -5.07 11.20 3.76
CA GLU A 30 -6.22 11.86 3.13
C GLU A 30 -7.55 11.47 3.79
N LEU A 31 -7.78 10.17 4.00
CA LEU A 31 -8.99 9.67 4.66
C LEU A 31 -9.08 10.16 6.11
N GLY A 32 -7.95 10.21 6.84
CA GLY A 32 -7.88 10.77 8.20
C GLY A 32 -8.29 12.24 8.24
N LYS A 33 -7.80 13.07 7.31
CA LYS A 33 -8.22 14.48 7.20
C LYS A 33 -9.70 14.62 6.86
N ARG A 34 -10.23 13.77 5.98
CA ARG A 34 -11.67 13.75 5.67
C ARG A 34 -12.50 13.33 6.89
N GLN A 35 -11.98 12.43 7.73
CA GLN A 35 -12.64 11.99 8.96
C GLN A 35 -12.66 13.08 10.03
N GLU A 36 -11.60 13.88 10.13
CA GLU A 36 -11.56 15.07 11.00
C GLU A 36 -12.54 16.16 10.55
N LEU A 37 -12.76 16.30 9.24
CA LEU A 37 -13.72 17.22 8.65
C LEU A 37 -15.17 16.68 8.64
N ALA A 38 -15.36 15.37 8.88
CA ALA A 38 -16.66 14.73 8.85
C ALA A 38 -17.52 15.15 10.05
N THR A 39 -18.57 15.90 9.75
CA THR A 39 -19.47 16.47 10.76
C THR A 39 -20.55 15.47 11.19
N SER A 40 -20.87 14.49 10.33
CA SER A 40 -21.84 13.42 10.60
C SER A 40 -21.17 12.11 11.03
N THR A 41 -21.82 11.35 11.92
CA THR A 41 -21.40 9.99 12.30
C THR A 41 -21.45 9.03 11.11
N THR A 42 -22.43 9.18 10.20
CA THR A 42 -22.52 8.33 9.00
C THR A 42 -21.34 8.51 8.06
N GLU A 43 -20.86 9.76 7.90
CA GLU A 43 -19.67 10.05 7.07
C GLU A 43 -18.40 9.47 7.70
N ARG A 44 -18.29 9.52 9.03
CA ARG A 44 -17.16 8.89 9.74
C ARG A 44 -17.17 7.37 9.62
N ASP A 45 -18.35 6.74 9.68
CA ASP A 45 -18.48 5.28 9.50
C ASP A 45 -18.11 4.86 8.08
N GLN A 46 -18.56 5.61 7.06
CA GLN A 46 -18.18 5.39 5.67
C GLN A 46 -16.67 5.53 5.45
N LEU A 47 -16.04 6.57 6.02
CA LEU A 47 -14.59 6.76 5.93
C LEU A 47 -13.80 5.66 6.65
N ALA A 48 -14.31 5.14 7.77
CA ALA A 48 -13.71 4.00 8.48
C ALA A 48 -13.77 2.71 7.64
N ASP A 49 -14.88 2.47 6.96
CA ASP A 49 -15.03 1.33 6.03
C ASP A 49 -14.10 1.47 4.82
N GLU A 50 -13.97 2.66 4.24
CA GLU A 50 -13.01 2.94 3.16
C GLU A 50 -11.57 2.68 3.60
N LEU A 51 -11.19 3.12 4.81
CA LEU A 51 -9.86 2.90 5.36
C LEU A 51 -9.55 1.41 5.51
N LYS A 52 -10.54 0.62 5.96
CA LYS A 52 -10.43 -0.83 6.11
C LYS A 52 -10.26 -1.54 4.76
N GLN A 53 -10.98 -1.11 3.73
CA GLN A 53 -10.83 -1.65 2.37
C GLN A 53 -9.45 -1.35 1.78
N VAL A 54 -8.94 -0.13 2.00
CA VAL A 54 -7.57 0.25 1.59
C VAL A 54 -6.57 -0.70 2.27
N HIS A 55 -6.68 -0.90 3.58
CA HIS A 55 -5.77 -1.77 4.32
C HIS A 55 -5.76 -3.22 3.77
N GLU A 56 -6.92 -3.84 3.58
CA GLU A 56 -7.00 -5.21 3.06
C GLU A 56 -6.51 -5.32 1.61
N THR A 57 -6.73 -4.30 0.79
CA THR A 57 -6.25 -4.27 -0.61
C THR A 57 -4.72 -4.25 -0.67
N TYR A 58 -4.07 -3.36 0.09
CA TYR A 58 -2.61 -3.28 0.11
C TYR A 58 -1.97 -4.51 0.77
N LYS A 59 -2.61 -5.08 1.79
CA LYS A 59 -2.20 -6.36 2.39
C LYS A 59 -2.27 -7.50 1.37
N LYS A 60 -3.32 -7.57 0.55
CA LYS A 60 -3.45 -8.56 -0.52
C LYS A 60 -2.39 -8.36 -1.61
N LYS A 61 -2.18 -7.13 -2.07
CA LYS A 61 -1.12 -6.80 -3.05
C LYS A 61 0.27 -7.21 -2.55
N LEU A 62 0.61 -6.88 -1.31
CA LEU A 62 1.88 -7.28 -0.70
C LEU A 62 2.01 -8.81 -0.56
N ALA A 63 0.91 -9.50 -0.25
CA ALA A 63 0.90 -10.96 -0.22
C ALA A 63 1.11 -11.56 -1.62
N GLU A 64 0.47 -11.00 -2.66
CA GLU A 64 0.67 -11.42 -4.05
C GLU A 64 2.12 -11.23 -4.51
N MET A 65 2.76 -10.11 -4.15
CA MET A 65 4.20 -9.92 -4.41
C MET A 65 5.06 -10.96 -3.70
N ARG A 66 4.71 -11.32 -2.45
CA ARG A 66 5.41 -12.38 -1.71
C ARG A 66 5.24 -13.77 -2.34
N TRP A 67 4.11 -14.03 -2.99
CA TRP A 67 3.84 -15.29 -3.68
C TRP A 67 4.55 -15.42 -5.03
N LEU A 68 4.86 -14.30 -5.70
CA LEU A 68 5.69 -14.29 -6.93
C LEU A 68 7.17 -14.62 -6.68
N LEU A 69 7.60 -14.70 -5.40
CA LEU A 69 8.97 -14.98 -4.97
C LEU A 69 9.24 -16.48 -4.68
N PHE A 70 8.28 -17.38 -4.94
CA PHE A 70 8.41 -18.85 -4.81
C PHE A 70 8.02 -19.55 -6.12
#